data_AF-A0A941QGI9-F1
#
_entry.id   AF-A0A941QGI9-F1
#
_cell.length_a   1.000
_cell.length_b   1.000
_cell.length_c   1.000
_cell.angle_alpha   90.00
_cell.angle_beta   90.00
_cell.angle_gamma   90.00
#
_symmetry.space_group_name_H-M   'P 1'
#
loop_
_entity.id
_entity.type
_entity.pdbx_description
1 polymer ?
#
loop_
_entity_poly.entity_id
_entity_poly.type
_entity_poly.pdbx_seq_one_letter_code
_entity_poly.pdbx_strand_id
1 'polypeptide(L)'
;MRSAALMIALGIGLAATCATPARVHAEEGAALSSDSAPLVLGHKLVDTETLAQQRGGADTHLSEIRAVGSVADVKAYDLTTGQNVISEGSFAGTAGMPLVVQNSGNGVLIQNAVILNVEVH
;
A
#
# COMPACT_ATOMS: atom_id res chain seq x y z
N MET A 1 -6.88 69.63 -24.07
CA MET A 1 -6.40 69.69 -25.46
C MET A 1 -5.01 69.06 -25.49
N ARG A 2 -4.82 68.04 -26.37
CA ARG A 2 -3.54 67.57 -26.91
C ARG A 2 -2.58 66.92 -25.88
N SER A 3 -2.45 65.59 -25.80
CA SER A 3 -1.95 64.62 -26.81
C SER A 3 -0.81 65.22 -27.64
N ALA A 4 0.34 64.59 -27.84
CA ALA A 4 0.87 63.28 -27.53
C ALA A 4 2.29 63.27 -28.10
N ALA A 5 3.00 62.15 -27.89
CA ALA A 5 4.08 61.67 -28.75
C ALA A 5 5.42 62.40 -28.61
N LEU A 6 6.59 61.76 -28.63
CA LEU A 6 7.00 60.45 -29.15
C LEU A 6 8.40 60.22 -28.51
N MET A 7 8.70 59.07 -27.88
CA MET A 7 9.55 57.98 -28.45
C MET A 7 11.04 58.39 -28.64
N ILE A 8 12.04 57.79 -27.98
CA ILE A 8 12.70 56.48 -28.24
C ILE A 8 14.08 56.61 -27.52
N ALA A 9 14.74 55.65 -26.88
CA ALA A 9 14.56 54.22 -26.63
C ALA A 9 15.65 53.76 -25.63
N LEU A 10 15.55 52.47 -25.27
CA LEU A 10 16.59 51.56 -24.72
C LEU A 10 16.55 51.38 -23.18
N GLY A 11 16.23 50.21 -22.63
CA GLY A 11 15.83 48.95 -23.23
C GLY A 11 15.88 47.81 -22.20
N ILE A 12 14.87 46.94 -22.26
CA ILE A 12 14.88 45.50 -21.91
C ILE A 12 15.05 45.22 -20.40
N GLY A 13 14.04 44.89 -19.60
CA GLY A 13 12.83 44.13 -19.89
C GLY A 13 12.99 42.72 -19.33
N LEU A 14 12.14 42.34 -18.36
CA LEU A 14 11.57 41.00 -18.37
C LEU A 14 10.32 40.96 -17.49
N ALA A 15 9.25 40.48 -18.11
CA ALA A 15 7.88 40.65 -17.71
C ALA A 15 7.43 39.69 -16.61
N ALA A 16 6.48 40.22 -15.85
CA ALA A 16 5.45 39.55 -15.08
C ALA A 16 5.10 38.11 -15.51
N THR A 17 4.91 37.26 -14.50
CA THR A 17 3.82 36.29 -14.49
C THR A 17 3.51 35.89 -13.06
N CYS A 18 2.31 36.25 -12.60
CA CYS A 18 1.68 35.72 -11.41
C CYS A 18 0.56 34.78 -11.88
N ALA A 19 0.76 33.48 -11.76
CA ALA A 19 -0.33 32.51 -11.56
C ALA A 19 0.24 31.19 -11.02
N THR A 20 -0.13 30.87 -9.76
CA THR A 20 -0.23 29.58 -9.03
C THR A 20 0.31 28.30 -9.70
N PRO A 21 1.08 27.41 -9.01
CA PRO A 21 0.61 26.67 -7.81
C PRO A 21 1.73 26.44 -6.74
N ALA A 22 1.47 25.89 -5.55
CA ALA A 22 1.68 24.47 -5.26
C ALA A 22 1.18 24.08 -3.84
N ARG A 23 0.77 22.81 -3.72
CA ARG A 23 0.30 22.20 -2.48
C ARG A 23 1.42 22.10 -1.43
N VAL A 24 1.00 22.30 -0.19
CA VAL A 24 1.77 22.31 1.05
C VAL A 24 2.65 21.07 1.17
N HIS A 25 3.96 21.27 1.14
CA HIS A 25 4.93 20.31 1.63
C HIS A 25 5.09 20.51 3.13
N ALA A 26 5.09 19.39 3.83
CA ALA A 26 5.13 19.26 5.27
C ALA A 26 6.35 19.97 5.89
N GLU A 27 6.05 20.77 6.91
CA GLU A 27 6.90 21.25 8.01
C GLU A 27 8.38 21.55 7.75
N GLU A 28 8.65 22.82 7.47
CA GLU A 28 9.83 23.51 8.01
C GLU A 28 9.67 23.55 9.55
N GLY A 29 10.02 22.43 10.19
CA GLY A 29 10.24 22.38 11.63
C GLY A 29 11.44 23.23 11.94
N ALA A 30 11.19 24.46 12.41
CA ALA A 30 12.18 25.38 12.94
C ALA A 30 13.21 24.61 13.78
N ALA A 31 14.47 24.69 13.38
CA ALA A 31 15.58 24.04 14.06
C ALA A 31 15.60 24.44 15.54
N LEU A 32 15.12 23.54 16.39
CA LEU A 32 15.40 23.60 17.82
C LEU A 32 16.93 23.52 17.94
N SER A 33 17.54 24.56 18.48
CA SER A 33 18.96 24.56 18.83
C SER A 33 19.25 23.35 19.70
N SER A 34 19.89 22.34 19.12
CA SER A 34 20.28 21.11 19.79
C SER A 34 21.54 21.36 20.63
N ASP A 35 21.42 22.10 21.73
CA ASP A 35 22.38 21.97 22.82
C ASP A 35 21.99 20.77 23.68
N SER A 36 21.95 19.61 23.03
CA SER A 36 21.80 18.32 23.68
C SER A 36 23.10 17.60 23.40
N ALA A 37 23.92 17.46 24.44
CA ALA A 37 25.14 16.68 24.37
C ALA A 37 24.85 15.36 23.61
N PRO A 38 25.69 14.98 22.63
CA PRO A 38 25.37 13.86 21.76
C PRO A 38 25.16 12.63 22.62
N LEU A 39 23.98 12.04 22.52
CA LEU A 39 23.71 10.73 23.10
C LEU A 39 24.56 9.72 22.30
N VAL A 40 25.76 9.42 22.81
CA VAL A 40 26.68 8.48 22.18
C VAL A 40 26.22 7.05 22.50
N LEU A 41 25.29 6.53 21.71
CA LEU A 41 25.13 5.09 21.61
C LEU A 41 26.22 4.60 20.65
N GLY A 42 27.12 3.73 21.13
CA GLY A 42 28.33 3.26 20.43
C GLY A 42 28.11 2.41 19.18
N HIS A 43 27.07 2.68 18.39
CA HIS A 43 26.76 2.01 17.13
C HIS A 43 26.95 2.95 15.94
N LYS A 44 27.22 2.36 14.77
CA LYS A 44 27.27 3.08 13.49
C LYS A 44 25.89 3.69 13.21
N LEU A 45 25.83 5.01 13.01
CA LEU A 45 24.60 5.69 12.61
C LEU A 45 24.15 5.12 11.26
N VAL A 46 22.93 4.58 11.22
CA VAL A 46 22.31 4.05 10.00
C VAL A 46 21.67 5.21 9.27
N ASP A 47 21.97 5.36 7.98
CA ASP A 47 21.35 6.42 7.18
C ASP A 47 19.85 6.15 6.96
N THR A 48 19.09 7.22 6.77
CA THR A 48 17.63 7.15 6.62
C THR A 48 17.19 6.39 5.37
N GLU A 49 18.07 6.28 4.37
CA GLU A 49 17.86 5.53 3.13
C GLU A 49 17.93 4.01 3.41
N THR A 50 18.90 3.58 4.22
CA THR A 50 19.01 2.20 4.70
C THR A 50 17.81 1.86 5.58
N LEU A 51 17.37 2.76 6.45
CA LEU A 51 16.13 2.57 7.21
C LEU A 51 14.89 2.58 6.32
N ALA A 52 14.88 3.28 5.18
CA ALA A 52 13.77 3.27 4.23
C ALA A 52 13.68 1.95 3.47
N GLN A 53 14.82 1.38 3.10
CA GLN A 53 14.91 0.04 2.50
C GLN A 53 14.50 -1.04 3.52
N GLN A 54 14.86 -0.82 4.78
CA GLN A 54 14.38 -1.59 5.94
C GLN A 54 13.05 -1.08 6.51
N ARG A 55 12.28 -0.30 5.72
CA ARG A 55 10.84 -0.02 5.92
C ARG A 55 10.01 -0.51 4.72
N GLY A 56 10.38 -1.62 4.08
CA GLY A 56 9.45 -2.70 3.68
C GLY A 56 8.51 -2.42 2.51
N GLY A 57 8.51 -1.18 2.05
CA GLY A 57 7.63 -0.63 1.04
C GLY A 57 6.24 -0.33 1.58
N ALA A 58 5.85 0.94 1.57
CA ALA A 58 4.43 1.28 1.73
C ALA A 58 3.64 0.79 0.49
N ASP A 59 2.93 -0.31 0.64
CA ASP A 59 2.06 -0.84 -0.42
C ASP A 59 0.86 0.08 -0.64
N THR A 60 0.74 0.62 -1.86
CA THR A 60 -0.41 1.44 -2.29
C THR A 60 -1.40 0.67 -3.16
N HIS A 61 -1.29 -0.66 -3.25
CA HIS A 61 -2.19 -1.47 -4.08
C HIS A 61 -3.58 -1.64 -3.46
N LEU A 62 -4.60 -1.43 -4.29
CA LEU A 62 -5.96 -1.87 -3.99
C LEU A 62 -6.05 -3.38 -4.26
N SER A 63 -6.21 -4.14 -3.19
CA SER A 63 -6.37 -5.59 -3.21
C SER A 63 -7.85 -5.94 -3.10
N GLU A 64 -8.46 -6.46 -4.17
CA GLU A 64 -9.88 -6.81 -4.20
C GLU A 64 -10.09 -8.29 -4.54
N ILE A 65 -10.90 -8.96 -3.71
CA ILE A 65 -11.49 -10.26 -4.05
C ILE A 65 -12.91 -10.00 -4.52
N ARG A 66 -13.18 -10.34 -5.78
CA ARG A 66 -14.55 -10.40 -6.31
C ARG A 66 -14.98 -11.85 -6.49
N ALA A 67 -15.75 -12.34 -5.54
CA ALA A 67 -16.34 -13.67 -5.57
C ALA A 67 -17.82 -13.57 -5.97
N VAL A 68 -18.16 -14.04 -7.17
CA VAL A 68 -19.54 -14.13 -7.65
C VAL A 68 -19.77 -15.57 -8.10
N GLY A 69 -20.74 -16.22 -7.50
CA GLY A 69 -21.19 -17.53 -7.93
C GLY A 69 -22.57 -17.82 -7.39
N SER A 70 -23.26 -18.73 -8.07
CA SER A 70 -24.55 -19.23 -7.66
C SER A 70 -24.53 -20.75 -7.73
N VAL A 71 -25.28 -21.37 -6.83
CA VAL A 71 -25.62 -22.78 -6.92
C VAL A 71 -27.12 -22.84 -7.17
N ALA A 72 -27.53 -23.26 -8.35
CA ALA A 72 -28.93 -23.38 -8.72
C ALA A 72 -29.23 -24.76 -9.30
N ASP A 73 -30.49 -25.17 -9.19
CA ASP A 73 -31.02 -26.42 -9.73
C ASP A 73 -30.30 -27.71 -9.30
N VAL A 74 -29.72 -27.70 -8.09
CA VAL A 74 -29.10 -28.92 -7.54
C VAL A 74 -30.17 -29.89 -7.10
N LYS A 75 -30.32 -30.97 -7.87
CA LYS A 75 -31.11 -32.15 -7.52
C LYS A 75 -30.17 -33.30 -7.22
N ALA A 76 -30.28 -33.85 -6.02
CA ALA A 76 -29.44 -34.92 -5.54
C ALA A 76 -30.32 -36.01 -4.90
N TYR A 77 -30.18 -37.25 -5.36
CA TYR A 77 -30.93 -38.42 -4.88
C TYR A 77 -29.97 -39.59 -4.70
N ASP A 78 -30.22 -40.43 -3.69
CA ASP A 78 -29.38 -41.59 -3.33
C ASP A 78 -27.92 -41.24 -3.02
N LEU A 79 -27.69 -40.13 -2.29
CA LEU A 79 -26.34 -39.69 -1.93
C LEU A 79 -25.85 -40.36 -0.64
N THR A 80 -24.62 -40.85 -0.71
CA THR A 80 -23.77 -41.08 0.47
C THR A 80 -22.67 -40.03 0.46
N THR A 81 -22.71 -39.11 1.41
CA THR A 81 -21.69 -38.06 1.56
C THR A 81 -20.51 -38.55 2.38
N GLY A 82 -19.33 -37.97 2.12
CA GLY A 82 -18.07 -38.39 2.75
C GLY A 82 -17.83 -37.74 4.11
N GLN A 83 -16.73 -38.13 4.76
CA GLN A 83 -16.19 -37.38 5.90
C GLN A 83 -15.06 -36.48 5.42
N ASN A 84 -15.06 -35.24 5.87
CA ASN A 84 -13.93 -34.33 5.72
C ASN A 84 -13.02 -34.50 6.94
N VAL A 85 -12.18 -35.54 6.97
CA VAL A 85 -11.34 -35.83 8.13
C VAL A 85 -9.96 -35.24 7.93
N ILE A 86 -9.55 -34.38 8.85
CA ILE A 86 -8.18 -33.92 9.05
C ILE A 86 -7.74 -34.55 10.38
N SER A 87 -6.89 -35.57 10.32
CA SER A 87 -6.47 -36.33 11.49
C SER A 87 -5.24 -35.73 12.17
N GLU A 88 -4.88 -36.31 13.31
CA GLU A 88 -3.67 -35.93 14.04
C GLU A 88 -2.44 -35.99 13.13
N GLY A 89 -1.60 -34.96 13.20
CA GLY A 89 -0.42 -34.83 12.34
C GLY A 89 -0.65 -34.23 10.94
N SER A 90 -1.89 -33.97 10.52
CA SER A 90 -2.18 -33.44 9.17
C SER A 90 -1.53 -32.08 8.87
N PHE A 91 -1.16 -31.34 9.92
CA PHE A 91 -0.42 -30.08 9.85
C PHE A 91 0.85 -30.10 10.71
N ALA A 92 1.30 -31.27 11.16
CA ALA A 92 2.54 -31.33 11.93
C ALA A 92 3.71 -30.89 11.03
N GLY A 93 4.45 -29.87 11.47
CA GLY A 93 5.57 -29.31 10.71
C GLY A 93 5.18 -28.33 9.60
N THR A 94 3.91 -27.95 9.44
CA THR A 94 3.58 -26.85 8.50
C THR A 94 4.12 -25.53 9.03
N ALA A 95 4.87 -24.83 8.20
CA ALA A 95 5.30 -23.46 8.41
C ALA A 95 4.72 -22.57 7.30
N GLY A 96 4.45 -21.30 7.60
CA GLY A 96 3.76 -20.39 6.67
C GLY A 96 2.25 -20.36 6.88
N MET A 97 1.48 -20.23 5.80
CA MET A 97 0.01 -20.06 5.84
C MET A 97 -0.70 -21.26 5.21
N PRO A 98 -1.01 -22.31 5.99
CA PRO A 98 -1.79 -23.44 5.48
C PRO A 98 -3.24 -23.01 5.27
N LEU A 99 -3.81 -23.38 4.13
CA LEU A 99 -5.22 -23.15 3.82
C LEU A 99 -5.86 -24.48 3.44
N VAL A 100 -6.93 -24.83 4.14
CA VAL A 100 -7.68 -26.05 3.88
C VAL A 100 -9.15 -25.73 3.73
N VAL A 101 -9.72 -26.26 2.65
CA VAL A 101 -11.15 -26.17 2.39
C VAL A 101 -11.66 -27.56 2.10
N GLN A 102 -12.62 -28.01 2.91
CA GLN A 102 -13.20 -29.33 2.77
C GLN A 102 -14.69 -29.22 2.53
N ASN A 103 -15.18 -30.02 1.60
CA ASN A 103 -16.59 -30.19 1.42
C ASN A 103 -16.91 -31.66 1.13
N SER A 104 -17.85 -32.20 1.89
CA SER A 104 -18.23 -33.61 1.81
C SER A 104 -19.61 -33.81 1.19
N GLY A 105 -20.27 -32.73 0.77
CA GLY A 105 -21.64 -32.71 0.32
C GLY A 105 -21.79 -32.44 -1.17
N ASN A 106 -23.05 -32.35 -1.62
CA ASN A 106 -23.41 -31.99 -2.98
C ASN A 106 -24.04 -30.59 -3.02
N GLY A 107 -23.95 -29.92 -4.16
CA GLY A 107 -24.49 -28.57 -4.32
C GLY A 107 -23.70 -27.53 -3.57
N VAL A 108 -22.37 -27.65 -3.60
CA VAL A 108 -21.50 -26.74 -2.86
C VAL A 108 -20.70 -25.89 -3.82
N LEU A 109 -20.89 -24.59 -3.68
CA LEU A 109 -19.99 -23.59 -4.22
C LEU A 109 -19.00 -23.19 -3.12
N ILE A 110 -17.73 -23.37 -3.43
CA ILE A 110 -16.63 -22.98 -2.55
C ILE A 110 -15.96 -21.76 -3.16
N GLN A 111 -16.02 -20.64 -2.44
CA GLN A 111 -15.35 -19.40 -2.83
C GLN A 111 -14.34 -19.04 -1.77
N ASN A 112 -13.21 -19.74 -1.79
CA ASN A 112 -12.08 -19.40 -0.97
C ASN A 112 -11.10 -18.54 -1.75
N ALA A 113 -10.80 -17.36 -1.22
CA ALA A 113 -9.82 -16.44 -1.78
C ALA A 113 -9.07 -15.78 -0.62
N VAL A 114 -7.75 -15.74 -0.74
CA VAL A 114 -6.86 -15.10 0.23
C VAL A 114 -5.96 -14.16 -0.53
N ILE A 115 -5.93 -12.91 -0.09
CA ILE A 115 -4.89 -11.96 -0.49
C ILE A 115 -3.89 -11.89 0.64
N LEU A 116 -2.62 -12.16 0.32
CA LEU A 116 -1.51 -12.00 1.23
C LEU A 116 -0.60 -10.91 0.68
N ASN A 117 -0.62 -9.76 1.32
CA ASN A 117 0.32 -8.67 1.06
C ASN A 117 1.46 -8.81 2.06
N VAL A 118 2.67 -8.99 1.55
CA VAL A 118 3.87 -9.08 2.40
C VAL A 118 4.80 -7.94 2.03
N GLU A 119 5.02 -7.09 3.01
CA GLU A 119 6.07 -6.08 3.00
C GLU A 119 7.23 -6.67 3.82
N VAL A 120 8.38 -6.82 3.17
CA VAL A 120 9.57 -7.42 3.77
C VAL A 120 10.70 -6.41 3.72
N HIS A 121 11.37 -6.31 4.86
CA HIS A 121 12.52 -5.48 5.13
C HIS A 121 13.83 -6.22 4.81
#